data_AF-A0A535ZMP2-F1
#
_entry.id   AF-A0A535ZMP2-F1
#
_cell.length_a   1.000
_cell.length_b   1.000
_cell.length_c   1.000
_cell.angle_alpha   90.00
_cell.angle_beta   90.00
_cell.angle_gamma   90.00
#
_symmetry.space_group_name_H-M   'P 1'
#
loop_
_entity.id
_entity.type
_entity.pdbx_description
1 polymer ?
#
loop_
_entity_poly.entity_id
_entity_poly.type
_entity_poly.pdbx_seq_one_letter_code
_entity_poly.pdbx_strand_id
1 'polypeptide(L)'
;MSDMRAIYDWGKNLPDSSIVRVALTSPAPATEGNLLDSYNCGMGPGVSQLCADDPSFAMIHRYIAAVLVDPAVLAEKAAVQFANGANNFPGLESRVTSMFDPTGLQLADPIAHRAVAQTVVLDYSNGQFPQTAKWLATFFGASVVAATPTSPAPASGQQTYGLVVVLGHDFARRWLGQ
;
A
#
# COMPACT_ATOMS: atom_id res chain seq x y z
N MET A 1 21.35 -16.15 -28.34
CA MET A 1 22.18 -16.66 -27.21
C MET A 1 22.91 -15.54 -26.44
N SER A 2 23.20 -14.38 -27.06
CA SER A 2 23.81 -13.23 -26.36
C SER A 2 22.97 -12.69 -25.21
N ASP A 3 21.66 -12.55 -25.43
CA ASP A 3 20.79 -11.82 -24.50
C ASP A 3 20.52 -12.62 -23.23
N MET A 4 20.31 -13.93 -23.36
CA MET A 4 20.21 -14.83 -22.20
C MET A 4 21.50 -14.87 -21.37
N ARG A 5 22.67 -14.79 -22.03
CA ARG A 5 23.95 -14.74 -21.32
C ARG A 5 24.14 -13.40 -20.60
N ALA A 6 23.73 -12.30 -21.22
CA ALA A 6 23.75 -10.98 -20.59
C ALA A 6 22.83 -10.92 -19.35
N ILE A 7 21.62 -11.47 -19.44
CA ILE A 7 20.68 -11.58 -18.31
C ILE A 7 21.27 -12.46 -17.20
N TYR A 8 21.86 -13.60 -17.56
CA TYR A 8 22.52 -14.48 -16.60
C TYR A 8 23.72 -13.81 -15.92
N ASP A 9 24.61 -13.16 -16.67
CA ASP A 9 25.81 -12.51 -16.15
C ASP A 9 25.48 -11.32 -15.25
N TRP A 10 24.37 -10.63 -15.51
CA TRP A 10 23.81 -9.61 -14.61
C TRP A 10 23.16 -10.24 -13.37
N GLY A 11 22.25 -11.20 -13.57
CA GLY A 11 21.42 -11.78 -12.51
C GLY A 11 22.17 -12.67 -11.52
N LYS A 12 23.24 -13.37 -11.95
CA LYS A 12 24.01 -14.29 -11.08
C LYS A 12 24.65 -13.61 -9.86
N ASN A 13 24.78 -12.29 -9.87
CA ASN A 13 25.36 -11.51 -8.78
C ASN A 13 24.29 -10.86 -7.88
N LEU A 14 23.01 -10.98 -8.23
CA LEU A 14 21.91 -10.46 -7.42
C LEU A 14 21.49 -11.52 -6.41
N PRO A 15 21.56 -11.24 -5.09
CA PRO A 15 20.97 -12.15 -4.13
C PRO A 15 19.45 -12.14 -4.30
N ASP A 16 18.79 -13.28 -4.11
CA ASP A 16 17.33 -13.42 -4.21
C ASP A 16 16.56 -12.40 -3.34
N SER A 17 17.16 -11.96 -2.23
CA SER A 17 16.62 -10.90 -1.36
C SER A 17 16.51 -9.53 -2.02
N SER A 18 17.15 -9.33 -3.19
CA SER A 18 17.07 -8.10 -3.99
C SER A 18 15.90 -8.12 -4.99
N ILE A 19 15.22 -9.27 -5.13
CA ILE A 19 14.11 -9.44 -6.07
C ILE A 19 12.79 -9.14 -5.35
N VAL A 20 12.19 -8.00 -5.67
CA VAL A 20 10.84 -7.65 -5.22
C VAL A 20 9.82 -8.39 -6.09
N ARG A 21 8.97 -9.21 -5.46
CA ARG A 21 7.88 -9.93 -6.13
C ARG A 21 6.56 -9.29 -5.76
N VAL A 22 5.88 -8.72 -6.75
CA VAL A 22 4.60 -8.03 -6.52
C VAL A 22 3.50 -8.71 -7.32
N ALA A 23 2.34 -8.86 -6.70
CA ALA A 23 1.13 -9.37 -7.34
C ALA A 23 0.07 -8.27 -7.38
N LEU A 24 -0.62 -8.16 -8.51
CA LEU A 24 -1.82 -7.33 -8.63
C LEU A 24 -3.08 -8.11 -8.19
N THR A 25 -3.02 -9.43 -8.21
CA THR A 25 -4.09 -10.34 -7.80
C THR A 25 -3.94 -10.76 -6.35
N SER A 26 -4.97 -11.41 -5.81
CA SER A 26 -4.86 -12.09 -4.52
C SER A 26 -3.87 -13.26 -4.56
N PRO A 27 -3.28 -13.65 -3.42
CA PRO A 27 -2.37 -14.80 -3.34
C PRO A 27 -3.10 -16.15 -3.41
N ALA A 28 -4.42 -16.19 -3.23
CA ALA A 28 -5.20 -17.42 -3.23
C ALA A 28 -6.62 -17.24 -3.83
N PRO A 29 -7.17 -18.25 -4.53
CA PRO A 29 -8.54 -18.21 -5.03
C PRO A 29 -9.55 -17.86 -3.94
N ALA A 30 -10.55 -17.03 -4.26
CA ALA A 30 -11.61 -16.57 -3.35
C ALA A 30 -11.14 -15.70 -2.15
N THR A 31 -9.88 -15.26 -2.13
CA THR A 31 -9.43 -14.16 -1.27
C THR A 31 -9.46 -12.84 -2.03
N GLU A 32 -9.74 -11.75 -1.32
CA GLU A 32 -9.70 -10.40 -1.86
C GLU A 32 -8.28 -10.08 -2.39
N GLY A 33 -8.22 -9.56 -3.61
CA GLY A 33 -6.99 -9.18 -4.29
C GLY A 33 -6.47 -7.80 -3.91
N ASN A 34 -5.27 -7.49 -4.40
CA ASN A 34 -4.69 -6.17 -4.24
C ASN A 34 -5.42 -5.17 -5.15
N LEU A 35 -5.37 -5.34 -6.48
CA LEU A 35 -5.95 -4.39 -7.43
C LEU A 35 -6.72 -5.08 -8.57
N LEU A 36 -6.62 -6.40 -8.65
CA LEU A 36 -7.29 -7.25 -9.62
C LEU A 36 -7.98 -8.40 -8.88
N ASP A 37 -9.29 -8.53 -9.08
CA ASP A 37 -10.13 -9.58 -8.51
C ASP A 37 -10.74 -10.46 -9.60
N SER A 38 -10.93 -11.75 -9.32
CA SER A 38 -11.57 -12.66 -10.28
C SER A 38 -13.09 -12.48 -10.22
N TYR A 39 -13.68 -11.88 -11.26
CA TYR A 39 -15.13 -11.68 -11.37
C TYR A 39 -15.60 -11.61 -12.83
N ASN A 40 -16.88 -11.34 -13.05
CA ASN A 40 -17.45 -11.25 -14.40
C ASN A 40 -17.29 -9.86 -15.07
N CYS A 41 -16.82 -8.86 -14.32
CA CYS A 41 -16.68 -7.46 -14.71
C CYS A 41 -17.92 -6.87 -15.45
N GLY A 42 -19.14 -7.32 -15.10
CA GLY A 42 -20.37 -6.86 -15.74
C GLY A 42 -20.70 -7.56 -17.07
N MET A 43 -19.93 -8.55 -17.51
CA MET A 43 -20.14 -9.27 -18.78
C MET A 43 -21.07 -10.48 -18.68
N GLY A 44 -21.66 -10.73 -17.50
CA GLY A 44 -22.67 -11.77 -17.28
C GLY A 44 -22.16 -13.03 -16.56
N PRO A 45 -23.06 -13.92 -16.14
CA PRO A 45 -22.78 -14.98 -15.15
C PRO A 45 -21.90 -16.14 -15.65
N GLY A 46 -21.57 -16.19 -16.93
CA GLY A 46 -20.74 -17.26 -17.54
C GLY A 46 -19.27 -16.88 -17.74
N VAL A 47 -18.86 -15.68 -17.34
CA VAL A 47 -17.49 -15.20 -17.55
C VAL A 47 -16.79 -15.00 -16.21
N SER A 48 -15.55 -15.50 -16.13
CA SER A 48 -14.62 -15.19 -15.04
C SER A 48 -13.33 -14.66 -15.67
N GLN A 49 -12.95 -13.45 -15.29
CA GLN A 49 -11.69 -12.83 -15.69
C GLN A 49 -11.16 -11.96 -14.55
N LEU A 50 -9.95 -11.44 -14.72
CA LEU A 50 -9.38 -10.46 -13.79
C LEU A 50 -10.03 -9.09 -14.05
N CYS A 51 -10.75 -8.59 -13.05
CA CYS A 51 -11.36 -7.27 -13.03
C CYS A 51 -10.52 -6.34 -12.18
N ALA A 52 -10.24 -5.14 -12.68
CA ALA A 52 -9.62 -4.11 -11.85
C ALA A 52 -10.65 -3.47 -10.91
N ASP A 53 -10.22 -3.20 -9.67
CA ASP A 53 -11.00 -2.41 -8.71
C ASP A 53 -11.26 -0.99 -9.24
N ASP A 54 -10.24 -0.42 -9.89
CA ASP A 54 -10.31 0.82 -10.65
C ASP A 54 -10.36 0.53 -12.16
N PRO A 55 -11.52 0.70 -12.82
CA PRO A 55 -11.67 0.42 -14.26
C PRO A 55 -10.87 1.38 -15.17
N SER A 56 -10.39 2.50 -14.63
CA SER A 56 -9.49 3.41 -15.36
C SER A 56 -8.01 2.97 -15.31
N PHE A 57 -7.69 1.95 -14.50
CA PHE A 57 -6.33 1.45 -14.23
C PHE A 57 -5.38 2.49 -13.62
N ALA A 58 -5.87 3.66 -13.20
CA ALA A 58 -5.05 4.72 -12.63
C ALA A 58 -4.37 4.27 -11.32
N MET A 59 -5.06 3.52 -10.46
CA MET A 59 -4.49 2.99 -9.23
C MET A 59 -3.39 1.94 -9.50
N ILE A 60 -3.59 1.09 -10.50
CA ILE A 60 -2.56 0.12 -10.94
C ILE A 60 -1.32 0.85 -11.45
N HIS A 61 -1.49 1.86 -12.32
CA HIS A 61 -0.36 2.66 -12.79
C HIS A 61 0.36 3.38 -11.65
N ARG A 62 -0.39 3.97 -10.71
CA ARG A 62 0.18 4.64 -9.53
C ARG A 62 0.99 3.66 -8.68
N TYR A 63 0.46 2.46 -8.44
CA TYR A 63 1.15 1.44 -7.67
C TYR A 63 2.43 0.97 -8.35
N ILE A 64 2.36 0.59 -9.64
CA ILE A 64 3.55 0.13 -10.39
C ILE A 64 4.63 1.22 -10.44
N ALA A 65 4.25 2.49 -10.55
CA ALA A 65 5.21 3.60 -10.54
C ALA A 65 5.90 3.81 -9.17
N ALA A 66 5.31 3.32 -8.08
CA ALA A 66 5.79 3.55 -6.71
C ALA A 66 6.33 2.29 -6.00
N VAL A 67 6.12 1.10 -6.58
CA VAL A 67 6.45 -0.19 -5.94
C VAL A 67 7.95 -0.38 -5.69
N LEU A 68 8.78 0.24 -6.53
CA LEU A 68 10.22 0.30 -6.33
C LEU A 68 10.52 1.50 -5.42
N VAL A 69 10.39 1.28 -4.11
CA VAL A 69 10.64 2.30 -3.09
C VAL A 69 12.11 2.70 -3.10
N ASP A 70 12.38 4.00 -3.03
CA ASP A 70 13.73 4.54 -3.00
C ASP A 70 14.52 3.93 -1.81
N PRO A 71 15.74 3.41 -2.02
CA PRO A 71 16.56 2.87 -0.93
C PRO A 71 16.75 3.82 0.25
N ALA A 72 16.76 5.13 0.03
CA ALA A 72 16.85 6.13 1.10
C ALA A 72 15.61 6.14 2.01
N VAL A 73 14.43 5.82 1.48
CA VAL A 73 13.20 5.62 2.27
C VAL A 73 13.33 4.35 3.10
N LEU A 74 13.74 3.24 2.48
CA LEU A 74 13.87 1.96 3.17
C LEU A 74 14.97 1.97 4.26
N ALA A 75 16.03 2.77 4.06
CA ALA A 75 17.12 2.92 5.02
C ALA A 75 16.69 3.53 6.37
N GLU A 76 15.60 4.32 6.38
CA GLU A 76 15.05 4.89 7.61
C GLU A 76 14.44 3.83 8.54
N LYS A 77 14.05 2.67 8.00
CA LYS A 77 13.40 1.58 8.75
C LYS A 77 12.21 2.06 9.58
N ALA A 78 11.47 3.02 9.03
CA ALA A 78 10.31 3.59 9.70
C ALA A 78 9.23 2.51 9.89
N ALA A 79 8.76 2.33 11.12
CA ALA A 79 7.58 1.51 11.37
C ALA A 79 6.34 2.20 10.78
N VAL A 80 5.61 1.51 9.91
CA VAL A 80 4.44 2.03 9.21
C VAL A 80 3.24 1.14 9.52
N GLN A 81 2.10 1.76 9.85
CA GLN A 81 0.83 1.05 10.01
C GLN A 81 -0.23 1.67 9.11
N PHE A 82 -1.02 0.83 8.46
CA PHE A 82 -2.19 1.27 7.70
C PHE A 82 -3.46 1.12 8.53
N ALA A 83 -4.24 2.19 8.58
CA ALA A 83 -5.45 2.29 9.38
C ALA A 83 -6.63 2.65 8.48
N ASN A 84 -7.71 1.86 8.49
CA ASN A 84 -8.86 2.11 7.62
C ASN A 84 -9.89 3.04 8.26
N GLY A 85 -9.91 4.29 7.81
CA GLY A 85 -10.96 5.26 8.09
C GLY A 85 -11.91 5.50 6.91
N ALA A 86 -11.87 4.66 5.87
CA ALA A 86 -12.81 4.68 4.75
C ALA A 86 -14.08 3.93 5.15
N ASN A 87 -15.07 4.68 5.62
CA ASN A 87 -16.37 4.19 6.11
C ASN A 87 -17.15 3.23 5.19
N ASN A 88 -16.77 3.11 3.93
CA ASN A 88 -17.48 2.38 2.88
C ASN A 88 -16.62 1.31 2.19
N PHE A 89 -15.40 1.07 2.65
CA PHE A 89 -14.53 0.05 2.05
C PHE A 89 -13.80 -0.77 3.14
N PRO A 90 -14.49 -1.73 3.78
CA PRO A 90 -13.86 -2.65 4.73
C PRO A 90 -12.69 -3.41 4.09
N GLY A 91 -11.63 -3.67 4.85
CA GLY A 91 -10.47 -4.43 4.37
C GLY A 91 -9.45 -3.63 3.56
N LEU A 92 -9.73 -2.36 3.25
CA LEU A 92 -8.80 -1.51 2.47
C LEU A 92 -7.41 -1.40 3.11
N GLU A 93 -7.34 -1.30 4.44
CA GLU A 93 -6.07 -1.33 5.18
C GLU A 93 -5.28 -2.62 4.92
N SER A 94 -5.97 -3.75 4.90
CA SER A 94 -5.36 -5.06 4.72
C SER A 94 -4.86 -5.23 3.28
N ARG A 95 -5.65 -4.79 2.29
CA ARG A 95 -5.25 -4.76 0.87
C ARG A 95 -4.03 -3.86 0.64
N VAL A 96 -3.98 -2.68 1.27
CA VAL A 96 -2.83 -1.77 1.16
C VAL A 96 -1.60 -2.36 1.85
N THR A 97 -1.74 -2.99 3.02
CA THR A 97 -0.63 -3.69 3.68
C THR A 97 -0.08 -4.80 2.80
N SER A 98 -0.92 -5.70 2.28
CA SER A 98 -0.47 -6.80 1.41
C SER A 98 0.15 -6.30 0.10
N MET A 99 -0.34 -5.19 -0.43
CA MET A 99 0.24 -4.54 -1.61
C MET A 99 1.66 -4.05 -1.35
N PHE A 100 1.96 -3.53 -0.15
CA PHE A 100 3.27 -2.97 0.17
C PHE A 100 4.23 -3.89 0.93
N ASP A 101 3.76 -5.01 1.49
CA ASP A 101 4.57 -6.02 2.16
C ASP A 101 5.84 -6.43 1.37
N PRO A 102 5.79 -6.69 0.04
CA PRO A 102 6.99 -7.10 -0.69
C PRO A 102 8.03 -5.97 -0.91
N THR A 103 7.71 -4.72 -0.58
CA THR A 103 8.60 -3.57 -0.85
C THR A 103 9.73 -3.39 0.15
N GLY A 104 9.69 -4.10 1.30
CA GLY A 104 10.67 -3.99 2.37
C GLY A 104 10.40 -2.87 3.39
N LEU A 105 9.27 -2.16 3.25
CA LEU A 105 8.76 -1.28 4.31
C LEU A 105 8.53 -2.08 5.60
N GLN A 106 8.73 -1.45 6.75
CA GLN A 106 8.50 -2.10 8.05
C GLN A 106 7.02 -1.94 8.43
N LEU A 107 6.18 -2.86 7.95
CA LEU A 107 4.73 -2.79 8.13
C LEU A 107 4.28 -3.49 9.42
N ALA A 108 3.46 -2.81 10.20
CA ALA A 108 2.73 -3.39 11.33
C ALA A 108 1.34 -3.90 10.90
N ASP A 109 0.74 -4.75 11.73
CA ASP A 109 -0.62 -5.26 11.49
C ASP A 109 -1.60 -4.11 11.27
N PRO A 110 -2.43 -4.19 10.22
CA PRO A 110 -3.33 -3.11 9.90
C PRO A 110 -4.53 -3.09 10.84
N ILE A 111 -5.14 -1.91 11.00
CA ILE A 111 -6.23 -1.71 11.97
C ILE A 111 -7.42 -0.95 11.39
N ALA A 112 -8.58 -1.16 11.98
CA ALA A 112 -9.74 -0.32 11.72
C ALA A 112 -9.61 1.03 12.46
N HIS A 113 -10.09 2.08 11.83
CA HIS A 113 -10.10 3.43 12.39
C HIS A 113 -11.48 4.05 12.23
N ARG A 114 -11.82 5.03 13.08
CA ARG A 114 -13.05 5.80 12.89
C ARG A 114 -13.04 6.47 11.50
N ALA A 115 -14.22 6.66 10.93
CA ALA A 115 -14.35 7.29 9.63
C ALA A 115 -13.64 8.65 9.57
N VAL A 116 -12.83 8.87 8.54
CA VAL A 116 -12.24 10.17 8.21
C VAL A 116 -12.44 10.50 6.73
N ALA A 117 -12.71 11.77 6.45
CA ALA A 117 -12.95 12.21 5.08
C ALA A 117 -11.67 12.28 4.24
N GLN A 118 -10.53 12.58 4.87
CA GLN A 118 -9.26 12.82 4.21
C GLN A 118 -8.19 11.87 4.74
N THR A 119 -7.37 11.36 3.83
CA THR A 119 -6.24 10.51 4.14
C THR A 119 -5.12 11.34 4.75
N VAL A 120 -4.56 10.87 5.86
CA VAL A 120 -3.51 11.57 6.60
C VAL A 120 -2.39 10.61 6.99
N VAL A 121 -1.17 11.13 7.06
CA VAL A 121 -0.03 10.44 7.67
C VAL A 121 0.18 11.04 9.06
N LEU A 122 -0.13 10.28 10.10
CA LEU A 122 0.18 10.65 11.47
C LEU A 122 1.63 10.28 11.78
N ASP A 123 2.44 11.26 12.13
CA ASP A 123 3.84 11.09 12.49
C ASP A 123 4.02 11.10 14.02
N TYR A 124 4.15 9.90 14.59
CA TYR A 124 4.47 9.68 16.01
C TYR A 124 5.98 9.66 16.28
N SER A 125 6.81 9.78 15.24
CA SER A 125 8.27 9.74 15.33
C SER A 125 8.91 11.10 15.58
N ASN A 126 8.11 12.17 15.61
CA ASN A 126 8.58 13.55 15.74
C ASN A 126 9.59 13.92 14.63
N GLY A 127 9.28 13.55 13.38
CA GLY A 127 10.10 13.87 12.21
C GLY A 127 11.36 13.02 12.04
N GLN A 128 11.49 11.88 12.73
CA GLN A 128 12.65 10.98 12.59
C GLN A 128 12.70 10.29 11.22
N PHE A 129 11.56 10.16 10.54
CA PHE A 129 11.41 9.44 9.27
C PHE A 129 10.93 10.33 8.12
N PRO A 130 11.65 11.41 7.77
CA PRO A 130 11.18 12.43 6.83
C PRO A 130 11.00 11.90 5.41
N GLN A 131 11.86 10.98 4.94
CA GLN A 131 11.78 10.46 3.58
C GLN A 131 10.60 9.51 3.45
N THR A 132 10.39 8.63 4.44
CA THR A 132 9.23 7.72 4.46
C THR A 132 7.93 8.50 4.58
N ALA A 133 7.85 9.50 5.47
CA ALA A 133 6.66 10.34 5.61
C ALA A 133 6.33 11.07 4.30
N LYS A 134 7.33 11.61 3.61
CA LYS A 134 7.16 12.26 2.29
C LYS A 134 6.70 11.27 1.22
N TRP A 135 7.29 10.08 1.16
CA TRP A 135 6.92 9.06 0.20
C TRP A 135 5.47 8.60 0.40
N LEU A 136 5.07 8.31 1.64
CA LEU A 136 3.69 7.98 2.00
C LEU A 136 2.73 9.12 1.64
N ALA A 137 3.06 10.34 2.05
CA ALA A 137 2.26 11.53 1.72
C ALA A 137 2.06 11.70 0.21
N THR A 138 3.09 11.42 -0.59
CA THR A 138 3.02 11.51 -2.06
C THR A 138 2.14 10.42 -2.65
N PHE A 139 2.37 9.15 -2.27
CA PHE A 139 1.61 8.02 -2.80
C PHE A 139 0.13 8.11 -2.47
N PHE A 140 -0.18 8.38 -1.20
CA PHE A 140 -1.54 8.49 -0.70
C PHE A 140 -2.18 9.86 -0.96
N GLY A 141 -1.42 10.85 -1.47
CA GLY A 141 -1.88 12.23 -1.60
C GLY A 141 -2.42 12.77 -0.28
N ALA A 142 -1.67 12.56 0.80
CA ALA A 142 -2.05 12.80 2.18
C ALA A 142 -1.20 13.92 2.79
N SER A 143 -1.73 14.61 3.79
CA SER A 143 -0.94 15.53 4.61
C SER A 143 -0.24 14.79 5.74
N VAL A 144 0.99 15.20 6.08
CA VAL A 144 1.69 14.72 7.28
C VAL A 144 1.28 15.57 8.48
N VAL A 145 0.88 14.93 9.57
CA VAL A 145 0.42 15.56 10.81
C VAL A 145 1.24 15.01 11.97
N ALA A 146 1.89 15.89 12.74
CA ALA A 146 2.56 15.48 13.96
C ALA A 146 1.55 14.90 14.96
N ALA A 147 1.86 13.73 15.52
CA ALA A 147 1.01 13.01 16.45
C ALA A 147 1.77 12.65 17.73
N THR A 148 1.03 12.56 18.82
CA THR A 148 1.50 12.09 20.12
C THR A 148 0.60 10.94 20.57
N PRO A 149 1.03 10.10 21.52
CA PRO A 149 0.20 9.00 22.04
C PRO A 149 -1.18 9.42 22.59
N THR A 150 -1.42 10.72 22.77
CA THR A 150 -2.69 11.28 23.24
C THR A 150 -3.40 12.18 22.22
N SER A 151 -2.74 12.61 21.14
CA SER A 151 -3.30 13.57 20.18
C SER A 151 -2.71 13.42 18.76
N PRO A 152 -3.52 13.17 17.73
CA PRO A 152 -4.92 12.75 17.81
C PRO A 152 -5.05 11.46 18.63
N ALA A 153 -6.18 11.28 19.32
CA ALA A 153 -6.46 10.07 20.09
C ALA A 153 -6.34 8.83 19.16
N PRO A 154 -5.39 7.90 19.43
CA PRO A 154 -5.18 6.73 18.57
C PRO A 154 -6.38 5.79 18.57
N ALA A 155 -6.61 5.09 17.46
CA ALA A 155 -7.56 3.99 17.44
C ALA A 155 -7.04 2.79 18.25
N SER A 156 -7.94 1.87 18.62
CA SER A 156 -7.55 0.63 19.29
C SER A 156 -6.59 -0.18 18.42
N GLY A 157 -5.46 -0.61 18.99
CA GLY A 157 -4.41 -1.33 18.24
C GLY A 157 -3.53 -0.45 17.35
N GLN A 158 -3.79 0.86 17.28
CA GLN A 158 -2.95 1.78 16.53
C GLN A 158 -1.60 1.97 17.23
N GLN A 159 -0.51 1.89 16.48
CA GLN A 159 0.82 2.19 16.99
C GLN A 159 0.95 3.68 17.33
N THR A 160 1.72 3.95 18.37
CA THR A 160 2.00 5.31 18.86
C THR A 160 3.49 5.66 18.75
N TYR A 161 4.16 5.01 17.79
CA TYR A 161 5.53 5.26 17.35
C TYR A 161 5.60 5.11 15.82
N GLY A 162 6.54 5.76 15.16
CA GLY A 162 6.66 5.69 13.70
C GLY A 162 5.59 6.49 12.96
N LEU A 163 5.08 5.92 11.86
CA LEU A 163 4.14 6.57 10.94
C LEU A 163 2.85 5.75 10.85
N VAL A 164 1.68 6.39 10.89
CA VAL A 164 0.39 5.74 10.66
C VAL A 164 -0.31 6.43 9.49
N VAL A 165 -0.63 5.69 8.44
CA VAL A 165 -1.45 6.21 7.35
C VAL A 165 -2.90 5.85 7.63
N VAL A 166 -3.71 6.86 7.96
CA VAL A 166 -5.16 6.70 8.09
C VAL A 166 -5.78 6.91 6.72
N LEU A 167 -6.20 5.82 6.08
CA LEU A 167 -6.84 5.77 4.78
C LEU A 167 -8.25 6.36 4.90
N GLY A 168 -8.45 7.52 4.29
CA GLY A 168 -9.73 8.23 4.31
C GLY A 168 -10.65 7.82 3.18
N HIS A 169 -11.88 8.33 3.23
CA HIS A 169 -12.87 8.15 2.18
C HIS A 169 -12.38 8.62 0.80
N ASP A 170 -11.56 9.68 0.75
CA ASP A 170 -10.94 10.19 -0.48
C ASP A 170 -9.97 9.19 -1.14
N PHE A 171 -9.22 8.41 -0.37
CA PHE A 171 -8.34 7.39 -0.92
C PHE A 171 -9.13 6.17 -1.37
N ALA A 172 -10.16 5.75 -0.62
CA ALA A 172 -11.04 4.66 -1.05
C ALA A 172 -11.74 4.96 -2.38
N ARG A 173 -12.16 6.21 -2.61
CA ARG A 173 -12.70 6.62 -3.91
C ARG A 173 -11.66 6.53 -5.02
N ARG A 174 -10.45 7.04 -4.79
CA ARG A 174 -9.35 6.94 -5.76
C ARG A 174 -8.96 5.49 -6.06
N TRP A 175 -8.98 4.62 -5.05
CA TRP A 175 -8.75 3.18 -5.21
C TRP A 175 -9.76 2.53 -6.16
N LEU A 176 -11.01 2.99 -6.13
CA LEU A 176 -12.11 2.51 -6.98
C LEU A 176 -12.27 3.30 -8.29
N GLY A 177 -11.37 4.25 -8.58
CA GLY A 177 -11.45 5.08 -9.79
C GLY A 177 -12.56 6.15 -9.80
N GLN A 178 -12.97 6.66 -8.62
CA GLN A 178 -14.09 7.60 -8.43
C GLN A 178 -13.68 9.00 -7.96
#